data_AF-A0A1X7T867-F1
#
_entry.id   AF-A0A1X7T867-F1
#
_cell.length_a   1.000
_cell.length_b   1.000
_cell.length_c   1.000
_cell.angle_alpha   90.00
_cell.angle_beta   90.00
_cell.angle_gamma   90.00
#
_symmetry.space_group_name_H-M   'P 1'
#
loop_
_entity.id
_entity.type
_entity.pdbx_description
1 polymer ?
#
loop_
_entity_poly.entity_id
_entity_poly.type
_entity_poly.pdbx_seq_one_letter_code
_entity_poly.pdbx_strand_id
1 'polypeptide(L)'
;MASDKPSREQQSPEMIAFHSQYSALADTLSGNQSVILPFATHLYTNDIIDKTVHQNVQDSRNPPYERAVTILSAIESVKMKLLPEKTFRAVVLALRKIDLSMTANKLIEALEASGGTVPPDLVPQLSPNESRTSLPGDSQLPVLEDTEPDINDLMNFVAVHIVGDQWKMLANSLDFDEAEIESIAINNQDEVLECCRDLFNTWRSKAYPPYLWSELQTRLCSPTVKLNAVAQEIPKRREKQKEMDKKYEIYQHFDSPTIAVLMQKVGCEVSDKWRGIGSELGLSPSTLSTIGRKRGDDTLKIMEVFSKWQAQLTTPNTWSSVLIALSSPQVKERKLADIICSDLKK
;
A
#
# COMPACT_ATOMS: atom_id res chain seq x y z
N MET A 1 -24.08 -48.29 -5.54
CA MET A 1 -23.01 -47.31 -5.81
C MET A 1 -23.66 -46.08 -6.42
N ALA A 2 -24.16 -45.18 -5.56
CA ALA A 2 -24.69 -43.89 -6.01
C ALA A 2 -23.58 -42.87 -5.84
N SER A 3 -23.23 -42.22 -6.95
CA SER A 3 -22.20 -41.20 -7.04
C SER A 3 -22.78 -39.90 -6.48
N ASP A 4 -22.38 -39.52 -5.27
CA ASP A 4 -22.75 -38.26 -4.63
C ASP A 4 -22.17 -37.09 -5.43
N LYS A 5 -23.00 -36.50 -6.29
CA LYS A 5 -22.78 -35.12 -6.74
C LYS A 5 -23.21 -34.23 -5.56
N PRO A 6 -22.34 -33.36 -5.02
CA PRO A 6 -22.76 -32.43 -3.99
C PRO A 6 -23.82 -31.49 -4.57
N SER A 7 -25.01 -31.54 -4.00
CA SER A 7 -26.15 -30.70 -4.33
C SER A 7 -25.79 -29.22 -4.22
N ARG A 8 -26.33 -28.39 -5.11
CA ARG A 8 -26.19 -26.91 -5.15
C ARG A 8 -26.55 -26.19 -3.83
N GLU A 9 -27.05 -26.91 -2.84
CA GLU A 9 -27.57 -26.41 -1.56
C GLU A 9 -26.49 -26.17 -0.48
N GLN A 10 -25.21 -26.44 -0.77
CA GLN A 10 -24.09 -26.22 0.18
C GLN A 10 -23.02 -25.24 -0.31
N GLN A 11 -23.21 -24.59 -1.47
CA GLN A 11 -22.25 -23.64 -2.01
C GLN A 11 -22.57 -22.23 -1.51
N SER A 12 -21.55 -21.52 -1.02
CA SER A 12 -21.74 -20.12 -0.61
C SER A 12 -22.05 -19.24 -1.83
N PRO A 13 -22.74 -18.10 -1.64
CA PRO A 13 -23.04 -17.15 -2.72
C PRO A 13 -21.79 -16.72 -3.49
N GLU A 14 -20.67 -16.53 -2.80
CA GLU A 14 -19.38 -16.17 -3.39
C GLU A 14 -18.83 -17.25 -4.32
N MET A 15 -19.00 -18.53 -3.95
CA MET A 15 -18.59 -19.65 -4.78
C MET A 15 -19.45 -19.76 -6.04
N ILE A 16 -20.77 -19.53 -5.91
CA ILE A 16 -21.71 -19.52 -7.03
C ILE A 16 -21.37 -18.37 -7.99
N ALA A 17 -21.12 -17.18 -7.47
CA ALA A 17 -20.74 -16.00 -8.23
C ALA A 17 -19.40 -16.20 -8.97
N PHE A 18 -18.40 -16.77 -8.29
CA PHE A 18 -17.10 -17.07 -8.87
C PHE A 18 -17.20 -18.11 -9.99
N HIS A 19 -17.94 -19.20 -9.81
CA HIS A 19 -18.16 -20.20 -10.86
C HIS A 19 -18.88 -19.62 -12.08
N SER A 20 -19.87 -18.75 -11.86
CA SER A 20 -20.61 -18.09 -12.93
C SER A 20 -19.69 -17.25 -13.84
N GLN A 21 -18.66 -16.63 -13.27
CA GLN A 21 -17.70 -15.78 -14.00
C GLN A 21 -16.40 -16.49 -14.37
N TYR A 22 -16.24 -17.78 -14.07
CA TYR A 22 -14.96 -18.50 -14.20
C TYR A 22 -14.39 -18.45 -15.63
N SER A 23 -15.22 -18.72 -16.65
CA SER A 23 -14.79 -18.68 -18.06
C SER A 23 -14.43 -17.26 -18.50
N ALA A 24 -15.25 -16.27 -18.16
CA ALA A 24 -14.98 -14.87 -18.46
C ALA A 24 -13.70 -14.35 -17.79
N LEU A 25 -13.41 -14.81 -16.57
CA LEU A 25 -12.16 -14.52 -15.87
C LEU A 25 -10.96 -15.15 -16.58
N ALA A 26 -11.06 -16.42 -17.00
CA ALA A 26 -10.00 -17.11 -17.72
C ALA A 26 -9.68 -16.42 -19.06
N ASP A 27 -10.70 -16.03 -19.80
CA ASP A 27 -10.56 -15.34 -21.08
C ASP A 27 -9.97 -13.94 -20.90
N THR A 28 -10.43 -13.20 -19.89
CA THR A 28 -9.93 -11.84 -19.61
C THR A 28 -8.47 -11.84 -19.14
N LEU A 29 -8.09 -12.77 -18.27
CA LEU A 29 -6.71 -12.90 -17.78
C LEU A 29 -5.78 -13.38 -18.90
N SER A 30 -6.21 -14.36 -19.69
CA SER A 30 -5.41 -14.90 -20.80
C SER A 30 -5.22 -13.89 -21.94
N GLY A 31 -6.24 -13.08 -22.24
CA GLY A 31 -6.17 -11.97 -23.20
C GLY A 31 -5.25 -10.83 -22.76
N ASN A 32 -4.91 -10.76 -21.47
CA ASN A 32 -4.06 -9.73 -20.88
C ASN A 32 -2.84 -10.36 -20.18
N GLN A 33 -1.93 -10.99 -20.94
CA GLN A 33 -0.80 -11.73 -20.37
C GLN A 33 0.04 -10.95 -19.34
N SER A 34 0.16 -9.63 -19.49
CA SER A 34 0.89 -8.76 -18.57
C SER A 34 0.28 -8.69 -17.17
N VAL A 35 -1.04 -8.93 -17.02
CA VAL A 35 -1.74 -8.82 -15.72
C VAL A 35 -1.78 -10.13 -14.95
N ILE A 36 -1.48 -11.26 -15.59
CA ILE A 36 -1.53 -12.60 -14.97
C ILE A 36 -0.57 -12.70 -13.77
N LEU A 37 0.66 -12.23 -13.91
CA LEU A 37 1.66 -12.28 -12.83
C LEU A 37 1.36 -11.26 -11.71
N PRO A 38 1.00 -9.99 -12.00
CA PRO A 38 0.49 -9.06 -11.00
C PRO A 38 -0.72 -9.62 -10.23
N PHE A 39 -1.69 -10.22 -10.92
CA PHE A 39 -2.86 -10.84 -10.30
C PHE A 39 -2.47 -11.95 -9.34
N ALA A 40 -1.65 -12.91 -9.79
CA ALA A 40 -1.14 -13.98 -8.94
C ALA A 40 -0.32 -13.46 -7.76
N THR A 41 0.45 -12.39 -7.95
CA THR A 41 1.25 -11.77 -6.88
C THR A 41 0.35 -11.15 -5.81
N HIS A 42 -0.71 -10.45 -6.20
CA HIS A 42 -1.68 -9.92 -5.23
C HIS A 42 -2.39 -11.04 -4.45
N LEU A 43 -2.75 -12.13 -5.11
CA LEU A 43 -3.37 -13.28 -4.46
C LEU A 43 -2.40 -14.01 -3.52
N TYR A 44 -1.13 -14.14 -3.90
CA TYR A 44 -0.08 -14.73 -3.06
C TYR A 44 0.18 -13.87 -1.80
N THR A 45 0.29 -12.55 -1.95
CA THR A 45 0.49 -11.62 -0.83
C THR A 45 -0.67 -11.61 0.16
N ASN A 46 -1.89 -11.96 -0.30
CA ASN A 46 -3.08 -12.08 0.56
C ASN A 46 -3.30 -13.51 1.07
N ASP A 47 -2.33 -14.41 0.89
CA ASP A 47 -2.41 -15.83 1.25
C ASP A 47 -3.64 -16.54 0.64
N ILE A 48 -3.98 -16.21 -0.61
CA ILE A 48 -5.06 -16.87 -1.35
C ILE A 48 -4.55 -18.04 -2.19
N ILE A 49 -3.35 -17.92 -2.76
CA ILE A 49 -2.69 -18.98 -3.52
C ILE A 49 -1.33 -19.30 -2.92
N ASP A 50 -0.87 -20.54 -3.08
CA ASP A 50 0.39 -20.99 -2.51
C ASP A 50 1.59 -20.64 -3.41
N LYS A 51 2.80 -20.69 -2.83
CA LYS A 51 4.06 -20.37 -3.52
C LYS A 51 4.28 -21.20 -4.78
N THR A 52 3.86 -22.47 -4.78
CA THR A 52 3.93 -23.37 -5.94
C THR A 52 3.09 -22.85 -7.11
N VAL A 53 1.87 -22.36 -6.83
CA VAL A 53 0.99 -21.77 -7.84
C VAL A 53 1.59 -20.47 -8.37
N HIS A 54 2.11 -19.60 -7.49
CA HIS A 54 2.77 -18.35 -7.88
C HIS A 54 3.99 -18.60 -8.78
N GLN A 55 4.84 -19.58 -8.47
CA GLN A 55 6.00 -19.96 -9.27
C GLN A 55 5.60 -20.57 -10.63
N ASN A 56 4.57 -21.42 -10.69
CA ASN A 56 4.06 -21.98 -11.94
C ASN A 56 3.51 -20.91 -12.89
N VAL A 57 2.92 -19.86 -12.31
CA VAL A 57 2.43 -18.69 -13.05
C VAL A 57 3.58 -17.79 -13.50
N GLN A 58 4.71 -17.78 -12.81
CA GLN A 58 5.90 -17.03 -13.22
C GLN A 58 6.63 -17.68 -14.41
N ASP A 59 6.50 -19.00 -14.60
CA ASP A 59 7.09 -19.71 -15.74
C ASP A 59 6.41 -19.29 -17.05
N SER A 60 7.12 -18.49 -17.85
CA SER A 60 6.64 -17.98 -19.14
C SER A 60 6.56 -19.04 -20.25
N ARG A 61 7.01 -20.28 -19.99
CA ARG A 61 6.86 -21.40 -20.92
C ARG A 61 5.42 -21.93 -21.00
N ASN A 62 4.61 -21.65 -19.98
CA ASN A 62 3.21 -22.05 -19.95
C ASN A 62 2.34 -21.04 -20.74
N PRO A 63 1.40 -21.51 -21.57
CA PRO A 63 0.44 -20.65 -22.27
C PRO A 63 -0.30 -19.71 -21.30
N PRO A 64 -0.62 -18.46 -21.70
CA PRO A 64 -1.34 -17.50 -20.85
C PRO A 64 -2.67 -18.03 -20.31
N TYR A 65 -3.39 -18.80 -21.11
CA TYR A 65 -4.64 -19.44 -20.70
C TYR A 65 -4.44 -20.50 -19.62
N GLU A 66 -3.43 -21.37 -19.76
CA GLU A 66 -3.10 -22.38 -18.75
C GLU A 66 -2.67 -21.73 -17.43
N ARG A 67 -1.90 -20.63 -17.50
CA ARG A 67 -1.51 -19.84 -16.33
C ARG A 67 -2.73 -19.21 -15.64
N ALA A 68 -3.67 -18.66 -16.40
CA ALA A 68 -4.92 -18.11 -15.87
C ALA A 68 -5.77 -19.19 -15.17
N VAL A 69 -5.98 -20.35 -15.83
CA VAL A 69 -6.74 -21.48 -15.26
C VAL A 69 -6.06 -22.05 -14.02
N THR A 70 -4.72 -22.09 -13.99
CA THR A 70 -3.96 -22.52 -12.81
C THR A 70 -4.23 -21.61 -11.59
N ILE A 71 -4.34 -20.29 -11.80
CA ILE A 71 -4.72 -19.35 -10.73
C ILE A 71 -6.17 -19.59 -10.29
N LEU A 72 -7.10 -19.66 -11.25
CA LEU A 72 -8.53 -19.77 -10.94
C LEU A 72 -8.88 -21.08 -10.23
N SER A 73 -8.27 -22.19 -10.64
CA SER A 73 -8.41 -23.49 -9.95
C SER A 73 -7.77 -23.49 -8.57
N ALA A 74 -6.68 -22.75 -8.36
CA ALA A 74 -6.08 -22.58 -7.04
C ALA A 74 -6.97 -21.72 -6.12
N ILE A 75 -7.66 -20.71 -6.66
CA ILE A 75 -8.66 -19.93 -5.91
C ILE A 75 -9.82 -20.84 -5.53
N GLU A 76 -10.36 -21.62 -6.47
CA GLU A 76 -11.49 -22.58 -6.25
C GLU A 76 -11.16 -23.69 -5.23
N SER A 77 -9.88 -23.83 -4.86
CA SER A 77 -9.39 -24.83 -3.93
C SER A 77 -9.89 -24.60 -2.48
N VAL A 78 -9.26 -25.27 -1.52
CA VAL A 78 -9.67 -25.35 -0.10
C VAL A 78 -9.99 -23.98 0.51
N LYS A 79 -9.30 -22.91 0.10
CA LYS A 79 -9.49 -21.55 0.65
C LYS A 79 -10.86 -20.93 0.30
N MET A 80 -11.39 -21.13 -0.91
CA MET A 80 -12.75 -20.67 -1.26
C MET A 80 -13.84 -21.45 -0.54
N LYS A 81 -13.57 -22.72 -0.18
CA LYS A 81 -14.50 -23.57 0.57
C LYS A 81 -14.50 -23.28 2.08
N LEU A 82 -13.35 -22.86 2.63
CA LEU A 82 -13.19 -22.57 4.06
C LEU A 82 -13.47 -21.11 4.41
N LEU A 83 -13.11 -20.17 3.53
CA LEU A 83 -13.22 -18.72 3.76
C LEU A 83 -13.72 -18.00 2.48
N PRO A 84 -14.97 -18.24 2.06
CA PRO A 84 -15.50 -17.72 0.80
C PRO A 84 -15.51 -16.19 0.75
N GLU A 85 -15.95 -15.50 1.80
CA GLU A 85 -16.01 -14.03 1.86
C GLU A 85 -14.62 -13.38 1.75
N LYS A 86 -13.65 -13.88 2.51
CA LYS A 86 -12.27 -13.37 2.50
C LYS A 86 -11.61 -13.62 1.13
N THR A 87 -11.81 -14.82 0.57
CA THR A 87 -11.23 -15.22 -0.71
C THR A 87 -11.83 -14.39 -1.85
N PHE A 88 -13.16 -14.27 -1.88
CA PHE A 88 -13.87 -13.46 -2.88
C PHE A 88 -13.47 -11.99 -2.81
N ARG A 89 -13.42 -11.40 -1.60
CA ARG A 89 -12.96 -10.02 -1.39
C ARG A 89 -11.54 -9.81 -1.92
N ALA A 90 -10.62 -10.72 -1.60
CA ALA A 90 -9.24 -10.64 -2.08
C ALA A 90 -9.16 -10.72 -3.62
N VAL A 91 -9.99 -11.56 -4.26
CA VAL A 91 -10.07 -11.66 -5.73
C VAL A 91 -10.58 -10.35 -6.34
N VAL A 92 -11.66 -9.77 -5.81
CA VAL A 92 -12.22 -8.50 -6.30
C VAL A 92 -11.20 -7.37 -6.16
N LEU A 93 -10.52 -7.27 -5.02
CA LEU A 93 -9.49 -6.25 -4.80
C LEU A 93 -8.27 -6.46 -5.71
N ALA A 94 -7.85 -7.71 -5.94
CA ALA A 94 -6.77 -8.04 -6.85
C ALA A 94 -7.10 -7.66 -8.30
N LEU A 95 -8.34 -7.90 -8.76
CA LEU A 95 -8.82 -7.49 -10.08
C LEU A 95 -8.83 -5.96 -10.24
N ARG A 96 -9.26 -5.21 -9.22
CA ARG A 96 -9.25 -3.73 -9.24
C ARG A 96 -7.82 -3.17 -9.29
N LYS A 97 -6.88 -3.78 -8.57
CA LYS A 97 -5.46 -3.34 -8.54
C LYS A 97 -4.71 -3.56 -9.86
N ILE A 98 -5.20 -4.44 -10.72
CA ILE A 98 -4.61 -4.71 -12.04
C ILE A 98 -5.43 -4.09 -13.18
N ASP A 99 -6.23 -3.07 -12.87
CA ASP A 99 -7.09 -2.32 -13.79
C ASP A 99 -8.19 -3.14 -14.49
N LEU A 100 -8.53 -4.33 -13.98
CA LEU A 100 -9.66 -5.15 -14.43
C LEU A 100 -10.95 -4.84 -13.66
N SER A 101 -11.20 -3.55 -13.39
CA SER A 101 -12.34 -3.07 -12.61
C SER A 101 -13.70 -3.45 -13.19
N MET A 102 -13.82 -3.52 -14.52
CA MET A 102 -15.05 -3.97 -15.18
C MET A 102 -15.35 -5.44 -14.87
N THR A 103 -14.32 -6.28 -14.84
CA THR A 103 -14.44 -7.71 -14.50
C THR A 103 -14.69 -7.90 -13.01
N ALA A 104 -14.08 -7.05 -12.16
CA ALA A 104 -14.35 -7.02 -10.73
C ALA A 104 -15.82 -6.65 -10.43
N ASN A 105 -16.39 -5.68 -11.15
CA ASN A 105 -17.79 -5.27 -10.98
C ASN A 105 -18.77 -6.35 -11.47
N LYS A 106 -18.49 -7.03 -12.60
CA LYS A 106 -19.28 -8.19 -13.04
C LYS A 106 -19.28 -9.34 -12.02
N LEU A 107 -18.16 -9.50 -11.30
CA LEU A 107 -18.06 -10.48 -10.22
C LEU A 107 -18.92 -10.08 -9.02
N ILE A 108 -18.95 -8.79 -8.65
CA ILE A 108 -19.84 -8.25 -7.60
C ILE A 108 -21.32 -8.38 -7.99
N GLU A 109 -21.69 -8.03 -9.23
CA GLU A 109 -23.05 -8.21 -9.75
C GLU A 109 -23.49 -9.68 -9.68
N ALA A 110 -22.56 -10.62 -9.97
CA ALA A 110 -22.82 -12.04 -9.82
C ALA A 110 -23.01 -12.48 -8.35
N LEU A 111 -22.33 -11.83 -7.40
CA LEU A 111 -22.53 -12.04 -5.96
C LEU A 111 -23.92 -11.59 -5.52
N GLU A 112 -24.34 -10.40 -5.93
CA GLU A 112 -25.67 -9.86 -5.65
C GLU A 112 -26.77 -10.76 -6.25
N ALA A 113 -26.59 -11.22 -7.49
CA ALA A 113 -27.53 -12.13 -8.15
C ALA A 113 -27.61 -13.52 -7.49
N SER A 114 -26.56 -13.93 -6.77
CA SER A 114 -26.52 -15.18 -5.99
C SER A 114 -27.07 -15.04 -4.56
N GLY A 115 -27.48 -13.83 -4.15
CA GLY A 115 -28.04 -13.55 -2.82
C GLY A 115 -26.99 -13.25 -1.73
N GLY A 116 -25.73 -13.00 -2.12
CA GLY A 116 -24.66 -12.60 -1.21
C GLY A 116 -24.73 -11.12 -0.82
N THR A 117 -24.23 -10.79 0.37
CA THR A 117 -24.13 -9.38 0.82
C THR A 117 -22.81 -8.80 0.35
N VAL A 118 -22.85 -7.68 -0.40
CA VAL A 118 -21.64 -6.99 -0.85
C VAL A 118 -21.00 -6.25 0.33
N PRO A 119 -19.74 -6.52 0.67
CA PRO A 119 -19.02 -5.75 1.67
C PRO A 119 -19.00 -4.25 1.33
N PRO A 120 -19.17 -3.35 2.32
CA PRO A 120 -19.26 -1.90 2.08
C PRO A 120 -18.06 -1.29 1.34
N ASP A 121 -16.88 -1.91 1.48
CA ASP A 121 -15.65 -1.52 0.80
C ASP A 121 -15.55 -2.00 -0.65
N LEU A 122 -16.44 -2.90 -1.09
CA LEU A 122 -16.51 -3.41 -2.45
C LEU A 122 -17.59 -2.74 -3.30
N VAL A 123 -18.51 -1.98 -2.71
CA VAL A 123 -19.57 -1.26 -3.44
C VAL A 123 -18.94 -0.31 -4.48
N PRO A 124 -19.39 -0.33 -5.75
CA PRO A 124 -18.97 0.65 -6.73
C PRO A 124 -19.33 2.05 -6.24
N GLN A 125 -18.33 2.90 -5.98
CA GLN A 125 -18.56 4.30 -5.63
C GLN A 125 -19.15 5.05 -6.84
N LEU A 126 -20.48 5.07 -6.92
CA LEU A 126 -21.22 6.05 -7.72
C LEU A 126 -21.37 7.31 -6.86
N SER A 127 -20.81 8.42 -7.35
CA SER A 127 -20.79 9.73 -6.70
C SER A 127 -22.17 10.17 -6.19
N PRO A 128 -22.23 10.89 -5.06
CA PRO A 128 -23.26 11.92 -4.91
C PRO A 128 -22.72 13.26 -4.38
N ASN A 129 -23.17 14.32 -5.05
CA ASN A 129 -23.10 15.71 -4.61
C ASN A 129 -23.82 15.94 -3.26
N GLU A 130 -23.20 16.81 -2.45
CA GLU A 130 -23.75 17.84 -1.56
C GLU A 130 -25.07 17.59 -0.79
N SER A 131 -25.02 17.63 0.56
CA SER A 131 -25.43 18.81 1.35
C SER A 131 -25.75 18.51 2.83
N ARG A 132 -24.92 19.09 3.72
CA ARG A 132 -25.22 19.84 4.97
C ARG A 132 -26.19 19.27 6.02
N THR A 133 -25.79 19.29 7.31
CA THR A 133 -26.12 20.38 8.26
C THR A 133 -25.43 20.15 9.62
N SER A 134 -24.92 21.25 10.18
CA SER A 134 -24.09 21.41 11.38
C SER A 134 -24.84 21.28 12.72
N LEU A 135 -24.11 21.09 13.84
CA LEU A 135 -23.91 22.09 14.93
C LEU A 135 -23.03 21.50 16.09
N PRO A 136 -22.46 22.36 16.97
CA PRO A 136 -21.16 22.16 17.62
C PRO A 136 -21.24 21.92 19.13
N GLY A 137 -20.10 21.55 19.72
CA GLY A 137 -19.83 21.68 21.15
C GLY A 137 -19.55 20.35 21.82
N ASP A 138 -18.29 19.98 21.96
CA ASP A 138 -17.56 20.17 23.21
C ASP A 138 -16.13 19.67 23.06
N SER A 139 -15.26 20.19 23.92
CA SER A 139 -13.81 20.00 23.90
C SER A 139 -13.41 18.52 23.86
N GLN A 140 -13.06 18.02 22.68
CA GLN A 140 -12.38 16.74 22.49
C GLN A 140 -11.16 16.93 21.60
N LEU A 141 -10.06 16.30 22.02
CA LEU A 141 -8.87 16.11 21.21
C LEU A 141 -9.28 15.67 19.78
N PRO A 142 -8.56 16.09 18.73
CA PRO A 142 -8.95 15.79 17.36
C PRO A 142 -9.09 14.28 17.21
N VAL A 143 -10.31 13.82 16.94
CA VAL A 143 -10.62 12.41 16.70
C VAL A 143 -9.88 12.01 15.43
N LEU A 144 -8.83 11.21 15.57
CA LEU A 144 -8.21 10.53 14.45
C LEU A 144 -9.27 9.62 13.82
N GLU A 145 -9.43 9.67 12.49
CA GLU A 145 -10.06 8.55 11.80
C GLU A 145 -9.23 7.29 12.11
N ASP A 146 -9.86 6.33 12.79
CA ASP A 146 -9.30 5.03 13.14
C ASP A 146 -8.98 4.25 11.87
N THR A 147 -7.77 4.47 11.39
CA THR A 147 -7.24 3.93 10.15
C THR A 147 -6.03 3.09 10.49
N GLU A 148 -5.87 1.97 9.78
CA GLU A 148 -4.67 1.15 9.90
C GLU A 148 -3.44 1.97 9.46
N PRO A 149 -2.36 1.98 10.27
CA PRO A 149 -1.10 2.55 9.85
C PRO A 149 -0.49 1.81 8.66
N ASP A 150 -0.06 2.54 7.62
CA ASP A 150 0.90 1.99 6.67
C ASP A 150 2.26 1.80 7.37
N ILE A 151 2.95 0.70 7.05
CA ILE A 151 4.23 0.38 7.68
C ILE A 151 5.28 1.46 7.40
N ASN A 152 5.28 2.08 6.22
CA ASN A 152 6.23 3.14 5.88
C ASN A 152 5.92 4.42 6.65
N ASP A 153 4.65 4.72 6.87
CA ASP A 153 4.25 5.86 7.71
C ASP A 153 4.71 5.67 9.15
N LEU A 154 4.56 4.46 9.71
CA LEU A 154 5.08 4.14 11.04
C LEU A 154 6.60 4.30 11.11
N MET A 155 7.32 3.82 10.10
CA MET A 155 8.77 3.96 10.04
C MET A 155 9.19 5.44 9.97
N ASN A 156 8.53 6.23 9.12
CA ASN A 156 8.88 7.63 8.89
C ASN A 156 8.48 8.57 10.04
N PHE A 157 7.39 8.28 10.74
CA PHE A 157 6.88 9.15 11.80
C PHE A 157 7.34 8.74 13.20
N VAL A 158 7.38 7.43 13.47
CA VAL A 158 7.60 6.91 14.82
C VAL A 158 9.01 6.36 14.96
N ALA A 159 9.44 5.43 14.08
CA ALA A 159 10.72 4.75 14.24
C ALA A 159 11.94 5.69 14.18
N VAL A 160 11.88 6.76 13.39
CA VAL A 160 12.94 7.79 13.31
C VAL A 160 13.21 8.49 14.65
N HIS A 161 12.22 8.54 15.55
CA HIS A 161 12.33 9.21 16.85
C HIS A 161 12.64 8.25 18.01
N ILE A 162 12.68 6.95 17.73
CA ILE A 162 13.01 5.91 18.72
C ILE A 162 14.53 5.73 18.75
N VAL A 163 15.12 5.81 19.95
CA VAL A 163 16.56 5.63 20.15
C VAL A 163 16.86 4.55 21.19
N GLY A 164 17.90 3.74 20.93
CA GLY A 164 18.32 2.66 21.82
C GLY A 164 17.18 1.70 22.16
N ASP A 165 17.02 1.36 23.44
CA ASP A 165 16.01 0.41 23.92
C ASP A 165 14.58 0.98 24.01
N GLN A 166 14.32 2.18 23.51
CA GLN A 166 12.96 2.75 23.50
C GLN A 166 11.96 1.91 22.70
N TRP A 167 12.41 1.18 21.68
CA TRP A 167 11.55 0.26 20.94
C TRP A 167 11.08 -0.91 21.81
N LYS A 168 11.90 -1.37 22.77
CA LYS A 168 11.52 -2.42 23.73
C LYS A 168 10.48 -1.92 24.72
N MET A 169 10.57 -0.64 25.12
CA MET A 169 9.55 -0.01 25.97
C MET A 169 8.22 0.13 25.22
N LEU A 170 8.28 0.51 23.94
CA LEU A 170 7.11 0.55 23.07
C LEU A 170 6.51 -0.85 22.88
N ALA A 171 7.33 -1.87 22.63
CA ALA A 171 6.89 -3.26 22.48
C ALA A 171 6.15 -3.75 23.73
N ASN A 172 6.71 -3.52 24.92
CA ASN A 172 6.04 -3.83 26.19
C ASN A 172 4.70 -3.09 26.31
N SER A 173 4.63 -1.82 25.89
CA SER A 173 3.37 -1.06 25.93
C SER A 173 2.33 -1.55 24.92
N LEU A 174 2.75 -2.26 23.87
CA LEU A 174 1.90 -2.90 22.86
C LEU A 174 1.59 -4.37 23.19
N ASP A 175 1.79 -4.77 24.45
CA ASP A 175 1.52 -6.12 24.96
C ASP A 175 2.35 -7.20 24.24
N PHE A 176 3.64 -6.92 24.00
CA PHE A 176 4.64 -7.94 23.66
C PHE A 176 5.25 -8.52 24.92
N ASP A 177 5.43 -9.84 24.94
CA ASP A 177 6.13 -10.52 26.03
C ASP A 177 7.66 -10.43 25.87
N GLU A 178 8.37 -10.76 26.94
CA GLU A 178 9.84 -10.65 26.99
C GLU A 178 10.52 -11.59 25.98
N ALA A 179 9.92 -12.74 25.67
CA ALA A 179 10.45 -13.69 24.70
C ALA A 179 10.27 -13.21 23.25
N GLU A 180 9.14 -12.58 22.94
CA GLU A 180 8.90 -11.92 21.65
C GLU A 180 9.87 -10.76 21.43
N ILE A 181 10.09 -9.93 22.46
CA ILE A 181 11.02 -8.79 22.40
C ILE A 181 12.46 -9.29 22.17
N GLU A 182 12.87 -10.32 22.90
CA GLU A 182 14.22 -10.90 22.75
C GLU A 182 14.37 -11.55 21.37
N SER A 183 13.34 -12.24 20.86
CA SER A 183 13.36 -12.80 19.51
C SER A 183 13.52 -11.71 18.45
N ILE A 184 12.82 -10.59 18.58
CA ILE A 184 12.95 -9.45 17.66
C ILE A 184 14.36 -8.85 17.73
N ALA A 185 14.92 -8.69 18.93
CA ALA A 185 16.27 -8.17 19.11
C ALA A 185 17.32 -9.07 18.44
N ILE A 186 17.24 -10.39 18.66
CA ILE A 186 18.17 -11.37 18.10
C ILE A 186 18.05 -11.44 16.57
N ASN A 187 16.82 -11.52 16.05
CA ASN A 187 16.57 -11.67 14.61
C ASN A 187 17.05 -10.45 13.81
N ASN A 188 17.03 -9.26 14.44
CA ASN A 188 17.37 -7.99 13.79
C ASN A 188 18.71 -7.40 14.28
N GLN A 189 19.53 -8.20 14.99
CA GLN A 189 20.87 -7.81 15.48
C GLN A 189 20.90 -6.50 16.30
N ASP A 190 19.85 -6.24 17.09
CA ASP A 190 19.65 -5.00 17.85
C ASP A 190 19.65 -3.70 16.99
N GLU A 191 19.52 -3.80 15.66
CA GLU A 191 19.38 -2.62 14.81
C GLU A 191 17.99 -1.99 15.03
N VAL A 192 17.95 -0.82 15.67
CA VAL A 192 16.71 -0.17 16.15
C VAL A 192 15.64 -0.03 15.05
N LEU A 193 16.02 0.35 13.83
CA LEU A 193 15.07 0.52 12.73
C LEU A 193 14.48 -0.81 12.27
N GLU A 194 15.30 -1.86 12.13
CA GLU A 194 14.82 -3.19 11.75
C GLU A 194 13.99 -3.83 12.88
N CYS A 195 14.38 -3.61 14.14
CA CYS A 195 13.58 -4.00 15.31
C CYS A 195 12.21 -3.32 15.32
N CYS A 196 12.14 -2.00 15.05
CA CYS A 196 10.86 -1.29 14.96
C CYS A 196 9.99 -1.80 13.81
N ARG A 197 10.62 -2.13 12.67
CA ARG A 197 9.91 -2.65 11.51
C ARG A 197 9.27 -4.01 11.80
N ASP A 198 10.04 -4.91 12.40
CA ASP A 198 9.56 -6.24 12.78
C ASP A 198 8.51 -6.17 13.90
N LEU A 199 8.72 -5.28 14.88
CA LEU A 199 7.74 -4.97 15.92
C LEU A 199 6.39 -4.55 15.32
N PHE A 200 6.37 -3.60 14.40
CA PHE A 200 5.12 -3.12 13.81
C PHE A 200 4.44 -4.17 12.90
N ASN A 201 5.21 -4.97 12.16
CA ASN A 201 4.66 -6.08 11.36
C ASN A 201 4.05 -7.18 12.25
N THR A 202 4.71 -7.48 13.37
CA THR A 202 4.21 -8.43 14.36
C THR A 202 2.96 -7.87 15.05
N TRP A 203 2.97 -6.59 15.41
CA TRP A 203 1.82 -5.93 16.02
C TRP A 203 0.61 -5.93 15.09
N ARG A 204 0.80 -5.71 13.78
CA ARG A 204 -0.25 -5.83 12.77
C ARG A 204 -0.90 -7.21 12.71
N SER A 205 -0.15 -8.25 13.05
CA SER A 205 -0.60 -9.64 13.03
C SER A 205 -1.30 -10.05 14.33
N LYS A 206 -1.22 -9.22 15.40
CA LYS A 206 -1.90 -9.48 16.67
C LYS A 206 -3.37 -9.06 16.59
N ALA A 207 -4.25 -9.89 17.16
CA ALA A 207 -5.67 -9.57 17.27
C ALA A 207 -5.95 -8.50 18.33
N TYR A 208 -5.04 -8.33 19.29
CA TYR A 208 -5.10 -7.32 20.34
C TYR A 208 -3.68 -6.95 20.79
N PRO A 209 -3.40 -5.66 21.09
CA PRO A 209 -4.27 -4.50 20.90
C PRO A 209 -4.47 -4.14 19.40
N PRO A 210 -5.58 -3.50 19.03
CA PRO A 210 -5.94 -3.25 17.62
C PRO A 210 -4.87 -2.43 16.90
N TYR A 211 -4.53 -2.81 15.67
CA TYR A 211 -3.52 -2.16 14.84
C TYR A 211 -4.04 -0.84 14.25
N LEU A 212 -4.16 0.19 15.10
CA LEU A 212 -4.73 1.49 14.77
C LEU A 212 -3.85 2.64 15.25
N TRP A 213 -3.91 3.77 14.54
CA TRP A 213 -3.18 4.98 14.93
C TRP A 213 -3.55 5.51 16.32
N SER A 214 -4.82 5.41 16.71
CA SER A 214 -5.32 5.85 18.02
C SER A 214 -4.72 5.02 19.16
N GLU A 215 -4.64 3.71 18.98
CA GLU A 215 -4.04 2.80 19.94
C GLU A 215 -2.54 3.07 20.07
N LEU A 216 -1.83 3.20 18.94
CA LEU A 216 -0.41 3.56 18.95
C LEU A 216 -0.18 4.91 19.65
N GLN A 217 -1.02 5.91 19.36
CA GLN A 217 -0.93 7.22 19.99
C GLN A 217 -1.14 7.13 21.50
N THR A 218 -2.08 6.30 21.94
CA THR A 218 -2.35 6.05 23.36
C THR A 218 -1.14 5.41 24.04
N ARG A 219 -0.52 4.41 23.41
CA ARG A 219 0.67 3.73 23.95
C ARG A 219 1.92 4.60 23.94
N LEU A 220 2.10 5.43 22.91
CA LEU A 220 3.19 6.42 22.86
C LEU A 220 3.06 7.52 23.91
N CYS A 221 1.83 7.86 24.30
CA CYS A 221 1.53 8.78 25.42
C CYS A 221 1.73 8.15 26.80
N SER A 222 2.02 6.84 26.89
CA SER A 222 2.25 6.17 28.16
C SER A 222 3.48 6.77 28.87
N PRO A 223 3.41 7.00 30.21
CA PRO A 223 4.54 7.51 30.99
C PRO A 223 5.79 6.64 30.92
N THR A 224 5.67 5.38 30.49
CA THR A 224 6.79 4.44 30.29
C THR A 224 7.58 4.69 29.01
N VAL A 225 6.92 5.01 27.90
CA VAL A 225 7.55 5.12 26.56
C VAL A 225 8.19 6.50 26.36
N LYS A 226 7.69 7.54 27.05
CA LYS A 226 8.22 8.93 27.02
C LYS A 226 8.30 9.55 25.62
N LEU A 227 7.46 9.11 24.67
CA LEU A 227 7.38 9.64 23.30
C LEU A 227 6.16 10.57 23.10
N ASN A 228 5.74 11.25 24.16
CA ASN A 228 4.58 12.16 24.14
C ASN A 228 4.69 13.24 23.05
N ALA A 229 5.90 13.76 22.82
CA ALA A 229 6.15 14.74 21.77
C ALA A 229 5.87 14.17 20.36
N VAL A 230 6.21 12.90 20.13
CA VAL A 230 5.95 12.19 18.86
C VAL A 230 4.44 11.91 18.73
N ALA A 231 3.80 11.43 19.79
CA ALA A 231 2.36 11.16 19.82
C ALA A 231 1.49 12.40 19.50
N GLN A 232 1.93 13.58 19.93
CA GLN A 232 1.25 14.86 19.67
C GLN A 232 1.51 15.40 18.24
N GLU A 233 2.56 14.94 17.58
CA GLU A 233 2.96 15.37 16.24
C GLU A 233 2.32 14.50 15.15
N ILE A 234 1.98 13.24 15.44
CA ILE A 234 1.31 12.31 14.52
C ILE A 234 0.03 12.94 13.92
N PRO A 235 -0.94 13.48 14.69
CA PRO A 235 -2.16 14.04 14.12
C PRO A 235 -1.88 15.25 13.22
N LYS A 236 -0.97 16.13 13.62
CA LYS A 236 -0.61 17.34 12.87
C LYS A 236 0.03 17.01 11.54
N ARG A 237 0.94 16.04 11.52
CA ARG A 237 1.60 15.58 10.29
C ARG A 237 0.63 14.86 9.38
N ARG A 238 -0.27 14.03 9.92
CA ARG A 238 -1.32 13.36 9.13
C ARG A 238 -2.32 14.35 8.54
N GLU A 239 -2.73 15.39 9.27
CA GLU A 239 -3.61 16.42 8.74
C GLU A 239 -2.93 17.22 7.63
N LYS A 240 -1.67 17.62 7.84
CA LYS A 240 -0.87 18.31 6.82
C LYS A 240 -0.65 17.43 5.58
N GLN A 241 -0.46 16.13 5.77
CA GLN A 241 -0.34 15.18 4.67
C GLN A 241 -1.67 15.06 3.92
N LYS A 242 -2.81 14.94 4.62
CA LYS A 242 -4.15 14.95 4.01
C LYS A 242 -4.44 16.24 3.25
N GLU A 243 -4.08 17.41 3.79
CA GLU A 243 -4.21 18.70 3.11
C GLU A 243 -3.33 18.77 1.86
N MET A 244 -2.11 18.21 1.93
CA MET A 244 -1.24 18.09 0.76
C MET A 244 -1.82 17.13 -0.27
N ASP A 245 -2.23 15.93 0.13
CA ASP A 245 -2.80 14.92 -0.74
C ASP A 245 -4.06 15.47 -1.43
N LYS A 246 -4.95 16.14 -0.69
CA LYS A 246 -6.12 16.83 -1.24
C LYS A 246 -5.76 17.99 -2.16
N LYS A 247 -4.71 18.75 -1.84
CA LYS A 247 -4.19 19.82 -2.70
C LYS A 247 -3.65 19.27 -4.03
N TYR A 248 -3.16 18.03 -4.03
CA TYR A 248 -2.55 17.39 -5.19
C TYR A 248 -3.35 16.21 -5.79
N GLU A 249 -4.54 15.91 -5.26
CA GLU A 249 -5.50 14.88 -5.72
C GLU A 249 -5.99 15.15 -7.15
N ILE A 250 -6.06 16.44 -7.51
CA ILE A 250 -6.41 16.95 -8.84
C ILE A 250 -5.37 16.54 -9.91
N TYR A 251 -4.19 16.03 -9.52
CA TYR A 251 -3.08 15.75 -10.43
C TYR A 251 -2.78 14.25 -10.64
N GLN A 252 -3.65 13.35 -10.13
CA GLN A 252 -3.55 11.91 -10.41
C GLN A 252 -3.78 11.54 -11.88
N HIS A 253 -4.16 12.50 -12.73
CA HIS A 253 -4.53 12.29 -14.14
C HIS A 253 -3.40 12.65 -15.12
N PHE A 254 -2.21 13.04 -14.65
CA PHE A 254 -1.06 13.31 -15.52
C PHE A 254 -0.22 12.05 -15.70
N ASP A 255 0.09 11.72 -16.96
CA ASP A 255 0.93 10.58 -17.34
C ASP A 255 2.25 10.55 -16.57
N SER A 256 2.73 9.34 -16.29
CA SER A 256 4.02 9.13 -15.62
C SER A 256 5.14 9.84 -16.40
N PRO A 257 5.88 10.78 -15.78
CA PRO A 257 6.91 11.51 -16.50
C PRO A 257 8.03 10.59 -16.95
N THR A 258 8.58 10.80 -18.15
CA THR A 258 9.82 10.11 -18.54
C THR A 258 11.03 10.79 -17.90
N ILE A 259 12.13 10.06 -17.72
CA ILE A 259 13.40 10.60 -17.20
C ILE A 259 13.85 11.82 -18.02
N ALA A 260 13.66 11.80 -19.34
CA ALA A 260 14.01 12.93 -20.21
C ALA A 260 13.24 14.20 -19.85
N VAL A 261 11.94 14.10 -19.60
CA VAL A 261 11.10 15.24 -19.23
C VAL A 261 11.42 15.73 -17.81
N LEU A 262 11.73 14.81 -16.88
CA LEU A 262 12.19 15.17 -15.54
C LEU A 262 13.51 15.94 -15.60
N MET A 263 14.46 15.48 -16.41
CA MET A 263 15.74 16.17 -16.56
C MET A 263 15.58 17.54 -17.21
N GLN A 264 14.69 17.68 -18.19
CA GLN A 264 14.42 18.94 -18.86
C GLN A 264 13.74 19.98 -17.94
N LYS A 265 12.73 19.57 -17.17
CA LYS A 265 11.91 20.48 -16.36
C LYS A 265 12.40 20.66 -14.93
N VAL A 266 13.09 19.67 -14.37
CA VAL A 266 13.51 19.64 -12.97
C VAL A 266 15.02 19.52 -12.85
N GLY A 267 15.62 18.53 -13.52
CA GLY A 267 17.01 18.10 -13.28
C GLY A 267 18.05 19.21 -13.36
N CYS A 268 17.91 20.17 -14.27
CA CYS A 268 18.87 21.28 -14.41
C CYS A 268 18.79 22.34 -13.30
N GLU A 269 17.61 22.54 -12.70
CA GLU A 269 17.34 23.61 -11.73
C GLU A 269 17.64 23.18 -10.29
N VAL A 270 17.55 21.88 -9.98
CA VAL A 270 17.63 21.35 -8.60
C VAL A 270 18.62 20.20 -8.46
N SER A 271 19.58 20.12 -9.38
CA SER A 271 20.60 19.06 -9.39
C SER A 271 21.36 19.00 -8.07
N ASP A 272 21.75 20.14 -7.51
CA ASP A 272 22.44 20.28 -6.21
C ASP A 272 21.64 19.71 -5.02
N LYS A 273 20.32 19.63 -5.16
CA LYS A 273 19.37 19.13 -4.14
C LYS A 273 18.95 17.68 -4.32
N TRP A 274 19.64 16.93 -5.19
CA TRP A 274 19.33 15.53 -5.51
C TRP A 274 19.12 14.63 -4.29
N ARG A 275 19.89 14.85 -3.21
CA ARG A 275 19.77 14.04 -1.99
C ARG A 275 18.45 14.28 -1.26
N GLY A 276 18.03 15.55 -1.17
CA GLY A 276 16.75 15.91 -0.55
C GLY A 276 15.59 15.39 -1.38
N ILE A 277 15.66 15.58 -2.70
CA ILE A 277 14.63 15.07 -3.63
C ILE A 277 14.54 13.55 -3.55
N GLY A 278 15.67 12.84 -3.59
CA GLY A 278 15.66 11.39 -3.50
C GLY A 278 15.12 10.86 -2.17
N SER A 279 15.38 11.55 -1.05
CA SER A 279 14.80 11.19 0.24
C SER A 279 13.28 11.36 0.24
N GLU A 280 12.77 12.45 -0.32
CA GLU A 280 11.33 12.74 -0.40
C GLU A 280 10.61 11.84 -1.42
N LEU A 281 11.32 11.36 -2.43
CA LEU A 281 10.85 10.35 -3.36
C LEU A 281 10.94 8.91 -2.80
N GLY A 282 11.29 8.74 -1.53
CA GLY A 282 11.30 7.44 -0.85
C GLY A 282 12.53 6.57 -1.10
N LEU A 283 13.62 7.11 -1.64
CA LEU A 283 14.88 6.37 -1.77
C LEU A 283 15.54 6.16 -0.40
N SER A 284 16.02 4.94 -0.15
CA SER A 284 16.71 4.64 1.10
C SER A 284 18.00 5.45 1.28
N PRO A 285 18.39 5.77 2.53
CA PRO A 285 19.66 6.46 2.81
C PRO A 285 20.89 5.73 2.26
N SER A 286 20.85 4.39 2.21
CA SER A 286 21.89 3.55 1.62
C SER A 286 22.00 3.73 0.09
N THR A 287 20.86 3.84 -0.59
CA THR A 287 20.81 4.13 -2.04
C THR A 287 21.36 5.51 -2.33
N LEU A 288 20.94 6.53 -1.58
CA LEU A 288 21.43 7.90 -1.74
C LEU A 288 22.92 8.02 -1.47
N SER A 289 23.43 7.29 -0.47
CA SER A 289 24.87 7.26 -0.15
C SER A 289 25.69 6.51 -1.20
N THR A 290 25.07 5.59 -1.94
CA THR A 290 25.69 4.90 -3.08
C THR A 290 25.77 5.82 -4.30
N ILE A 291 24.68 6.54 -4.60
CA ILE A 291 24.64 7.56 -5.66
C ILE A 291 25.68 8.66 -5.38
N GLY A 292 25.76 9.15 -4.14
CA GLY A 292 26.71 10.18 -3.75
C GLY A 292 28.19 9.75 -3.81
N ARG A 293 28.48 8.44 -3.74
CA ARG A 293 29.85 7.91 -3.84
C ARG A 293 30.35 7.75 -5.28
N LYS A 294 29.45 7.71 -6.27
CA LYS A 294 29.84 7.65 -7.68
C LYS A 294 30.42 9.01 -8.10
N ARG A 295 31.59 9.02 -8.76
CA ARG A 295 32.14 10.25 -9.35
C ARG A 295 31.25 10.69 -10.50
N GLY A 296 30.47 11.74 -10.27
CA GLY A 296 29.59 12.38 -11.24
C GLY A 296 29.20 13.76 -10.73
N ASP A 297 28.85 14.65 -11.64
CA ASP A 297 28.25 15.93 -11.27
C ASP A 297 26.87 15.71 -10.63
N ASP A 298 26.30 16.77 -10.04
CA ASP A 298 25.01 16.67 -9.37
C ASP A 298 23.86 16.39 -10.36
N THR A 299 24.04 16.70 -11.64
CA THR A 299 23.11 16.39 -12.74
C THR A 299 22.98 14.89 -12.99
N LEU A 300 24.09 14.16 -12.97
CA LEU A 300 24.09 12.70 -13.07
C LEU A 300 23.50 12.05 -11.83
N LYS A 301 23.71 12.65 -10.64
CA LYS A 301 23.13 12.16 -9.39
C LYS A 301 21.61 12.31 -9.35
N ILE A 302 21.06 13.46 -9.75
CA ILE A 302 19.60 13.65 -9.83
C ILE A 302 18.98 12.74 -10.91
N MET A 303 19.65 12.54 -12.03
CA MET A 303 19.21 11.60 -13.06
C MET A 303 19.15 10.16 -12.52
N GLU A 304 20.16 9.74 -11.77
CA GLU A 304 20.18 8.42 -11.14
C GLU A 304 19.11 8.30 -10.04
N VAL A 305 18.84 9.38 -9.29
CA VAL A 305 17.72 9.46 -8.35
C VAL A 305 16.39 9.20 -9.05
N PHE A 306 16.10 9.89 -10.16
CA PHE A 306 14.86 9.68 -10.90
C PHE A 306 14.77 8.28 -11.53
N SER A 307 15.89 7.74 -12.03
CA SER A 307 15.93 6.38 -12.57
C SER A 307 15.65 5.33 -11.49
N LYS A 308 16.25 5.48 -10.31
CA LYS A 308 16.02 4.58 -9.17
C LYS A 308 14.62 4.71 -8.60
N TRP A 309 14.10 5.92 -8.53
CA TRP A 309 12.72 6.18 -8.13
C TRP A 309 11.72 5.52 -9.09
N GLN A 310 11.89 5.67 -10.40
CA GLN A 310 11.01 5.01 -11.38
C GLN A 310 11.10 3.48 -11.36
N ALA A 311 12.27 2.94 -10.99
CA ALA A 311 12.44 1.50 -10.82
C ALA A 311 11.87 0.98 -9.49
N GLN A 312 11.49 1.86 -8.56
CA GLN A 312 10.84 1.46 -7.31
C GLN A 312 9.33 1.32 -7.50
N LEU A 313 8.79 0.25 -6.93
CA LEU A 313 7.35 -0.05 -6.94
C LEU A 313 6.62 0.50 -5.70
N THR A 314 7.36 1.18 -4.81
CA THR A 314 6.89 1.62 -3.49
C THR A 314 6.24 3.00 -3.51
N THR A 315 6.57 3.84 -4.49
CA THR A 315 5.98 5.17 -4.65
C THR A 315 5.36 5.30 -6.03
N PRO A 316 4.20 5.94 -6.18
CA PRO A 316 3.62 6.19 -7.49
C PRO A 316 4.55 7.08 -8.31
N ASN A 317 4.88 6.62 -9.52
CA ASN A 317 5.78 7.29 -10.48
C ASN A 317 5.07 8.43 -11.21
N THR A 318 4.49 9.37 -10.47
CA THR A 318 3.64 10.44 -11.01
C THR A 318 4.30 11.81 -10.83
N TRP A 319 3.81 12.80 -11.59
CA TRP A 319 4.18 14.20 -11.39
C TRP A 319 3.85 14.69 -9.97
N SER A 320 2.81 14.16 -9.34
CA SER A 320 2.43 14.51 -7.97
C SER A 320 3.56 14.24 -6.97
N SER A 321 4.20 13.06 -7.05
CA SER A 321 5.33 12.71 -6.18
C SER A 321 6.52 13.66 -6.39
N VAL A 322 6.78 14.07 -7.63
CA VAL A 322 7.85 15.02 -7.97
C VAL A 322 7.54 16.42 -7.43
N LEU A 323 6.30 16.90 -7.60
CA LEU A 323 5.87 18.22 -7.11
C LEU A 323 5.86 18.29 -5.58
N ILE A 324 5.49 17.21 -4.91
CA ILE A 324 5.56 17.07 -3.45
C ILE A 324 7.02 17.14 -3.00
N ALA A 325 7.91 16.36 -3.62
CA ALA A 325 9.33 16.36 -3.31
C ALA A 325 9.96 17.75 -3.49
N LEU A 326 9.62 18.48 -4.56
CA LEU A 326 10.09 19.85 -4.79
C LEU A 326 9.55 20.84 -3.74
N SER A 327 8.29 20.65 -3.31
CA SER A 327 7.63 21.50 -2.33
C SER A 327 8.02 21.17 -0.88
N SER A 328 8.77 20.09 -0.64
CA SER A 328 9.18 19.66 0.70
C SER A 328 10.00 20.75 1.42
N PRO A 329 9.88 20.85 2.75
CA PRO A 329 10.77 21.67 3.58
C PRO A 329 12.26 21.39 3.39
N GLN A 330 12.63 20.20 2.88
CA GLN A 330 14.02 19.84 2.60
C GLN A 330 14.55 20.48 1.31
N VAL A 331 13.73 20.48 0.24
CA VAL A 331 14.13 20.95 -1.09
C VAL A 331 13.84 22.44 -1.27
N LYS A 332 12.72 22.93 -0.71
CA LYS A 332 12.28 24.33 -0.68
C LYS A 332 12.08 24.96 -2.07
N GLU A 333 11.81 24.16 -3.09
CA GLU A 333 11.62 24.60 -4.49
C GLU A 333 10.15 24.73 -4.87
N ARG A 334 9.38 25.37 -3.97
CA ARG A 334 7.94 25.58 -4.18
C ARG A 334 7.65 26.42 -5.44
N LYS A 335 8.48 27.42 -5.74
CA LYS A 335 8.31 28.25 -6.94
C LYS A 335 8.46 27.43 -8.22
N LEU A 336 9.45 26.55 -8.29
CA LEU A 336 9.65 25.67 -9.42
C LEU A 336 8.50 24.65 -9.55
N ALA A 337 8.04 24.09 -8.43
CA ALA A 337 6.87 23.22 -8.42
C ALA A 337 5.61 23.93 -8.98
N ASP A 338 5.39 25.19 -8.62
CA ASP A 338 4.25 25.98 -9.12
C ASP A 338 4.39 26.30 -10.64
N ILE A 339 5.61 26.55 -11.13
CA ILE A 339 5.90 26.77 -12.57
C ILE A 339 5.63 25.49 -13.36
N ILE A 340 6.19 24.36 -12.93
CA ILE A 340 5.99 23.06 -13.60
C ILE A 340 4.51 22.69 -13.57
N CYS A 341 3.83 22.92 -12.45
CA CYS A 341 2.38 22.72 -12.33
C CYS A 341 1.60 23.59 -13.34
N SER A 342 1.99 24.85 -13.53
CA SER A 342 1.35 25.74 -14.50
C SER A 342 1.60 25.29 -15.95
N ASP A 343 2.78 24.73 -16.24
CA ASP A 343 3.14 24.20 -17.54
C ASP A 343 2.43 22.88 -17.88
N LEU A 344 2.21 22.01 -16.89
CA LEU A 344 1.49 20.75 -17.09
C LEU A 344 -0.02 20.96 -17.32
N LYS A 345 -0.57 22.12 -16.92
CA LYS A 345 -1.98 22.48 -17.12
C LYS A 345 -2.29 23.05 -18.51
N LYS A 346 -1.27 23.41 -19.29
CA LYS A 346 -1.40 23.91 -20.66
C LYS A 346 -1.31 22.76 -21.65
#